data_AF-A0A1E5P429-F1
#
_entry.id   AF-A0A1E5P429-F1
#
_cell.length_a   1.000
_cell.length_b   1.000
_cell.length_c   1.000
_cell.angle_alpha   90.00
_cell.angle_beta   90.00
_cell.angle_gamma   90.00
#
_symmetry.space_group_name_H-M   'P 1'
#
loop_
_entity.id
_entity.type
_entity.pdbx_description
1 polymer ?
#
loop_
_entity_poly.entity_id
_entity_poly.type
_entity_poly.pdbx_seq_one_letter_code
_entity_poly.pdbx_strand_id
1 'polypeptide(L)'
;MNFESFLWSLTQQESGGNYGAVGVWVNGDRAYGRYQVMGANIPSWTRQYYGRTLTPQQYLNSREAQDAVVRGRLQSYVNKYGYRGAASAWYSGNASLHMSTRSQPGGPSIKGYVDSIMNRANSYTGSGLGGGASGGGGGGYTAGAPVQVKLDRRELAERYGLSSALINSSKELSGLFNKAVAGSWSATRFQAELKNSKWWRSQSSTLRKYLTTRATDPATHKQRWANAQKAVNQLAVSVGLGNQINGKARSSKLLRDGIYNKLALGWSDARLKDWFGARAQTHGNIMWGEAGDAWDKLHEVAYLNGMKYSAGWYKKSAVDVVSGKGTLGTYEDEIRRAAAAKYKAFAPQIMAGQNAMDLAAPYIKAASTLLELPETDVDLFNKHIYSAMAGGKAGSQFPLWDFENQIRNDPAWRKTNNARESMMTVARQVAKDFGMAY
;
A
#
# COMPACT_ATOMS: atom_id res chain seq x y z
N MET A 1 24.12 19.64 -10.02
CA MET A 1 22.69 19.26 -9.95
C MET A 1 22.21 18.94 -11.36
N ASN A 2 21.56 17.80 -11.57
CA ASN A 2 21.05 17.40 -12.89
C ASN A 2 19.52 17.40 -12.89
N PHE A 3 18.89 17.25 -14.06
CA PHE A 3 17.45 17.34 -14.18
C PHE A 3 16.73 16.24 -13.38
N GLU A 4 17.27 15.02 -13.33
CA GLU A 4 16.68 13.92 -12.54
C GLU A 4 16.73 14.19 -11.04
N SER A 5 17.82 14.76 -10.53
CA SER A 5 17.94 15.11 -9.13
C SER A 5 16.98 16.24 -8.74
N PHE A 6 16.78 17.19 -9.66
CA PHE A 6 15.82 18.28 -9.52
C PHE A 6 14.37 17.79 -9.56
N LEU A 7 14.01 17.00 -10.57
CA LEU A 7 12.68 16.41 -10.72
C LEU A 7 12.34 15.49 -9.54
N TRP A 8 13.29 14.67 -9.09
CA TRP A 8 13.14 13.85 -7.89
C TRP A 8 12.86 14.71 -6.67
N SER A 9 13.63 15.78 -6.46
CA SER A 9 13.45 16.68 -5.31
C SER A 9 12.08 17.35 -5.29
N LEU A 10 11.61 17.79 -6.46
CA LEU A 10 10.29 18.38 -6.66
C LEU A 10 9.17 17.37 -6.40
N THR A 11 9.30 16.16 -6.95
CA THR A 11 8.35 15.05 -6.67
C THR A 11 8.15 14.82 -5.18
N GLN A 12 9.26 14.80 -4.42
CA GLN A 12 9.20 14.55 -2.99
C GLN A 12 8.57 15.69 -2.20
N GLN A 13 8.67 16.92 -2.71
CA GLN A 13 8.05 18.09 -2.09
C GLN A 13 6.55 18.15 -2.38
N GLU A 14 6.14 17.80 -3.59
CA GLU A 14 4.76 17.98 -4.06
C GLU A 14 3.80 16.93 -3.52
N SER A 15 4.14 15.64 -3.63
CA SER A 15 3.25 14.58 -3.16
C SER A 15 3.96 13.34 -2.59
N GLY A 16 5.28 13.39 -2.48
CA GLY A 16 6.07 12.22 -2.06
C GLY A 16 6.04 11.08 -3.08
N GLY A 17 5.70 11.36 -4.34
CA GLY A 17 5.63 10.36 -5.41
C GLY A 17 4.24 9.74 -5.65
N ASN A 18 3.18 10.20 -4.98
CA ASN A 18 1.84 9.65 -5.12
C ASN A 18 1.14 10.14 -6.40
N TYR A 19 0.96 9.26 -7.38
CA TYR A 19 0.26 9.53 -8.65
C TYR A 19 -1.23 9.83 -8.52
N GLY A 20 -1.87 9.45 -7.41
CA GLY A 20 -3.28 9.72 -7.12
C GLY A 20 -3.50 10.92 -6.20
N ALA A 21 -2.46 11.70 -5.88
CA ALA A 21 -2.58 12.83 -4.97
C ALA A 21 -3.49 13.93 -5.55
N VAL A 22 -4.43 14.42 -4.74
CA VAL A 22 -5.31 15.53 -5.10
C VAL A 22 -5.16 16.60 -4.02
N GLY A 23 -4.71 17.77 -4.44
CA GLY A 23 -4.51 18.93 -3.57
C GLY A 23 -5.83 19.53 -3.09
N VAL A 24 -5.73 20.35 -2.05
CA VAL A 24 -6.87 21.13 -1.55
C VAL A 24 -7.36 22.12 -2.59
N TRP A 25 -8.64 22.46 -2.52
CA TRP A 25 -9.25 23.43 -3.43
C TRP A 25 -8.84 24.85 -3.03
N VAL A 26 -8.28 25.60 -3.97
CA VAL A 26 -7.79 26.97 -3.77
C VAL A 26 -8.17 27.82 -4.99
N ASN A 27 -8.95 28.87 -4.75
CA ASN A 27 -9.30 29.87 -5.78
C ASN A 27 -9.86 29.30 -7.09
N GLY A 28 -10.77 28.32 -7.03
CA GLY A 28 -11.41 27.78 -8.23
C GLY A 28 -10.71 26.56 -8.85
N ASP A 29 -9.53 26.19 -8.36
CA ASP A 29 -8.71 25.11 -8.91
C ASP A 29 -8.07 24.26 -7.80
N ARG A 30 -7.41 23.16 -8.18
CA ARG A 30 -6.59 22.33 -7.28
C ARG A 30 -5.48 21.63 -8.05
N ALA A 31 -4.51 21.12 -7.29
CA ALA A 31 -3.40 20.37 -7.84
C ALA A 31 -3.71 18.87 -8.00
N TYR A 32 -3.16 18.24 -9.03
CA TYR A 32 -3.40 16.84 -9.39
C TYR A 32 -2.10 16.06 -9.60
N GLY A 33 -2.09 14.84 -9.08
CA GLY A 33 -1.10 13.82 -9.35
C GLY A 33 0.23 13.98 -8.63
N ARG A 34 1.20 13.16 -9.05
CA ARG A 34 2.54 12.98 -8.48
C ARG A 34 3.35 14.28 -8.32
N TYR A 35 3.03 15.26 -9.13
CA TYR A 35 3.78 16.52 -9.22
C TYR A 35 2.91 17.75 -8.94
N GLN A 36 1.67 17.54 -8.48
CA GLN A 36 0.74 18.59 -8.10
C GLN A 36 0.51 19.63 -9.22
N VAL A 37 0.21 19.17 -10.44
CA VAL A 37 -0.10 20.06 -11.56
C VAL A 37 -1.50 20.65 -11.38
N MET A 38 -1.62 21.98 -11.44
CA MET A 38 -2.90 22.68 -11.33
C MET A 38 -3.86 22.30 -12.46
N GLY A 39 -5.13 22.09 -12.13
CA GLY A 39 -6.18 21.64 -13.05
C GLY A 39 -6.30 22.50 -14.31
N ALA A 40 -6.21 23.82 -14.18
CA ALA A 40 -6.27 24.76 -15.30
C ALA A 40 -5.13 24.58 -16.32
N ASN A 41 -3.97 24.05 -15.90
CA ASN A 41 -2.82 23.82 -16.78
C ASN A 41 -2.93 22.50 -17.55
N ILE A 42 -3.65 21.50 -17.03
CA ILE A 42 -3.67 20.13 -17.55
C ILE A 42 -4.08 20.07 -19.03
N PRO A 43 -5.15 20.72 -19.51
CA PRO A 43 -5.59 20.60 -20.90
C PRO A 43 -4.55 21.08 -21.91
N SER A 44 -3.88 22.21 -21.62
CA SER A 44 -2.89 22.80 -22.52
C SER A 44 -1.55 22.05 -22.47
N TRP A 45 -1.10 21.65 -21.28
CA TRP A 45 0.18 20.97 -21.12
C TRP A 45 0.13 19.54 -21.64
N THR A 46 -0.98 18.82 -21.47
CA THR A 46 -1.15 17.48 -22.03
C THR A 46 -1.18 17.51 -23.56
N ARG A 47 -1.85 18.50 -24.17
CA ARG A 47 -1.78 18.70 -25.62
C ARG A 47 -0.32 18.88 -26.09
N GLN A 48 0.46 19.68 -25.36
CA GLN A 48 1.83 20.01 -25.75
C GLN A 48 2.83 18.87 -25.55
N TYR A 49 2.80 18.19 -24.39
CA TYR A 49 3.85 17.25 -23.98
C TYR A 49 3.42 15.78 -24.03
N TYR A 50 2.12 15.50 -24.10
CA TYR A 50 1.56 14.15 -24.18
C TYR A 50 0.89 13.88 -25.53
N GLY A 51 0.66 14.90 -26.36
CA GLY A 51 0.11 14.78 -27.71
C GLY A 51 -1.42 14.75 -27.78
N ARG A 52 -2.13 14.82 -26.66
CA ARG A 52 -3.60 14.91 -26.60
C ARG A 52 -4.06 15.72 -25.40
N THR A 53 -5.17 16.44 -25.56
CA THR A 53 -5.81 17.18 -24.46
C THR A 53 -6.50 16.20 -23.52
N LEU A 54 -6.16 16.25 -22.24
CA LEU A 54 -6.83 15.49 -21.18
C LEU A 54 -7.58 16.42 -20.21
N THR A 55 -8.66 15.90 -19.62
CA THR A 55 -9.29 16.49 -18.44
C THR A 55 -8.46 16.20 -17.18
N PRO A 56 -8.66 16.92 -16.05
CA PRO A 56 -7.97 16.63 -14.80
C PRO A 56 -8.13 15.18 -14.31
N GLN A 57 -9.32 14.59 -14.45
CA GLN A 57 -9.56 13.21 -14.03
C GLN A 57 -8.84 12.20 -14.94
N GLN A 58 -8.85 12.42 -16.25
CA GLN A 58 -8.10 11.58 -17.20
C GLN A 58 -6.60 11.66 -16.98
N TYR A 59 -6.09 12.85 -16.67
CA TYR A 59 -4.69 13.07 -16.30
C TYR A 59 -4.31 12.39 -14.98
N LEU A 60 -5.16 12.47 -13.95
CA LEU A 60 -4.93 11.79 -12.67
C LEU A 60 -4.83 10.27 -12.83
N ASN A 61 -5.61 9.71 -13.76
CA ASN A 61 -5.64 8.27 -14.04
C ASN A 61 -4.50 7.78 -14.98
N SER A 62 -3.70 8.66 -15.58
CA SER A 62 -2.59 8.26 -16.47
C SER A 62 -1.24 8.69 -15.91
N ARG A 63 -0.45 7.72 -15.44
CA ARG A 63 0.91 7.95 -14.93
C ARG A 63 1.82 8.50 -16.03
N GLU A 64 1.64 8.02 -17.25
CA GLU A 64 2.41 8.39 -18.44
C GLU A 64 2.18 9.87 -18.79
N ALA A 65 0.93 10.34 -18.73
CA ALA A 65 0.60 11.74 -18.99
C ALA A 65 1.20 12.66 -17.92
N GLN A 66 1.18 12.25 -16.64
CA GLN A 66 1.79 13.01 -15.54
C GLN A 66 3.30 13.15 -15.72
N ASP A 67 3.99 12.05 -16.04
CA ASP A 67 5.43 12.05 -16.22
C ASP A 67 5.85 12.84 -17.47
N ALA A 68 5.16 12.68 -18.60
CA ALA A 68 5.44 13.41 -19.83
C ALA A 68 5.25 14.93 -19.66
N VAL A 69 4.14 15.35 -19.07
CA VAL A 69 3.82 16.76 -18.83
C VAL A 69 4.86 17.43 -17.94
N VAL A 70 5.22 16.80 -16.82
CA VAL A 70 6.16 17.42 -15.88
C VAL A 70 7.57 17.42 -16.42
N ARG A 71 8.03 16.33 -17.05
CA ARG A 71 9.38 16.30 -17.65
C ARG A 71 9.50 17.38 -18.74
N GLY A 72 8.52 17.51 -19.63
CA GLY A 72 8.53 18.52 -20.67
C GLY A 72 8.44 19.96 -20.14
N ARG A 73 7.46 20.25 -19.28
CA ARG A 73 7.25 21.60 -18.76
C ARG A 73 8.36 22.06 -17.82
N LEU A 74 8.77 21.19 -16.91
CA LEU A 74 9.81 21.52 -15.94
C LEU A 74 11.18 21.68 -16.63
N GLN A 75 11.49 20.87 -17.65
CA GLN A 75 12.68 21.06 -18.48
C GLN A 75 12.64 22.41 -19.22
N SER A 76 11.49 22.81 -19.77
CA SER A 76 11.31 24.13 -20.39
C SER A 76 11.60 25.27 -19.41
N TYR A 77 11.13 25.16 -18.16
CA TYR A 77 11.43 26.15 -17.12
C TYR A 77 12.92 26.16 -16.73
N VAL A 78 13.55 24.99 -16.63
CA VAL A 78 15.00 24.89 -16.34
C VAL A 78 15.80 25.56 -17.45
N ASN A 79 15.45 25.32 -18.72
CA ASN A 79 16.14 25.93 -19.85
C ASN A 79 15.98 27.46 -19.87
N LYS A 80 14.80 27.97 -19.47
CA LYS A 80 14.50 29.41 -19.53
C LYS A 80 15.00 30.21 -18.32
N TYR A 81 14.99 29.60 -17.13
CA TYR A 81 15.21 30.34 -15.87
C TYR A 81 16.28 29.71 -14.95
N GLY A 82 16.91 28.61 -15.37
CA GLY A 82 17.73 27.79 -14.50
C GLY A 82 16.92 27.09 -13.40
N TYR A 83 17.56 26.22 -12.62
CA TYR A 83 16.84 25.37 -11.67
C TYR A 83 16.12 26.12 -10.54
N ARG A 84 16.74 27.18 -9.99
CA ARG A 84 16.09 28.01 -8.95
C ARG A 84 14.89 28.76 -9.48
N GLY A 85 15.02 29.39 -10.65
CA GLY A 85 13.90 30.05 -11.32
C GLY A 85 12.80 29.07 -11.71
N ALA A 86 13.16 27.85 -12.13
CA ALA A 86 12.20 26.79 -12.44
C ALA A 86 11.38 26.34 -11.23
N ALA A 87 12.01 26.16 -10.06
CA ALA A 87 11.31 25.83 -8.83
C ALA A 87 10.37 26.97 -8.38
N SER A 88 10.79 28.22 -8.53
CA SER A 88 9.96 29.39 -8.23
C SER A 88 8.77 29.51 -9.18
N ALA A 89 9.00 29.30 -10.48
CA ALA A 89 7.94 29.29 -11.49
C ALA A 89 6.95 28.14 -11.28
N TRP A 90 7.43 26.97 -10.84
CA TRP A 90 6.58 25.82 -10.52
C TRP A 90 5.64 26.11 -9.34
N TYR A 91 6.17 26.69 -8.26
CA TYR A 91 5.43 26.92 -7.03
C TYR A 91 4.54 28.19 -7.05
N SER A 92 4.98 29.25 -7.74
CA SER A 92 4.32 30.57 -7.66
C SER A 92 3.87 31.13 -9.02
N GLY A 93 4.18 30.45 -10.12
CA GLY A 93 3.99 30.99 -11.47
C GLY A 93 4.99 32.09 -11.87
N ASN A 94 5.83 32.58 -10.95
CA ASN A 94 6.80 33.64 -11.20
C ASN A 94 8.23 33.19 -10.88
N ALA A 95 9.07 33.11 -11.91
CA ALA A 95 10.47 32.68 -11.77
C ALA A 95 11.34 33.65 -10.96
N SER A 96 11.02 34.95 -10.95
CA SER A 96 11.83 36.00 -10.34
C SER A 96 11.66 36.07 -8.82
N LEU A 97 10.67 35.37 -8.24
CA LEU A 97 10.37 35.41 -6.80
C LEU A 97 11.13 34.37 -5.97
N HIS A 98 12.17 33.73 -6.52
CA HIS A 98 12.92 32.63 -5.88
C HIS A 98 13.66 33.02 -4.58
N MET A 99 13.73 34.31 -4.25
CA MET A 99 14.27 34.85 -2.98
C MET A 99 13.20 35.49 -2.08
N SER A 100 11.92 35.45 -2.46
CA SER A 100 10.84 36.03 -1.67
C SER A 100 10.62 35.22 -0.38
N THR A 101 10.80 35.89 0.77
CA THR A 101 10.59 35.32 2.10
C THR A 101 9.16 35.46 2.59
N ARG A 102 8.26 36.10 1.81
CA ARG A 102 6.84 36.23 2.15
C ARG A 102 6.15 34.87 2.11
N SER A 103 5.59 34.45 3.24
CA SER A 103 4.79 33.23 3.36
C SER A 103 3.58 33.27 2.43
N GLN A 104 3.23 32.12 1.87
CA GLN A 104 2.06 31.96 1.02
C GLN A 104 0.89 31.39 1.84
N PRO A 105 -0.38 31.73 1.53
CA PRO A 105 -1.53 31.12 2.19
C PRO A 105 -1.48 29.59 2.05
N GLY A 106 -1.38 28.87 3.16
CA GLY A 106 -1.33 27.40 3.18
C GLY A 106 0.02 26.76 2.82
N GLY A 107 1.11 27.53 2.70
CA GLY A 107 2.41 26.98 2.30
C GLY A 107 3.63 27.81 2.73
N PRO A 108 4.85 27.25 2.60
CA PRO A 108 6.08 27.98 2.89
C PRO A 108 6.25 29.21 1.98
N SER A 109 7.15 30.11 2.37
CA SER A 109 7.59 31.19 1.47
C SER A 109 8.20 30.61 0.19
N ILE A 110 8.18 31.39 -0.89
CA ILE A 110 8.71 30.95 -2.19
C ILE A 110 10.20 30.60 -2.05
N LYS A 111 10.97 31.42 -1.33
CA LYS A 111 12.37 31.12 -0.99
C LYS A 111 12.50 29.81 -0.20
N GLY A 112 11.65 29.61 0.81
CA GLY A 112 11.68 28.39 1.63
C GLY A 112 11.40 27.12 0.82
N TYR A 113 10.42 27.18 -0.09
CA TYR A 113 10.13 26.11 -1.03
C TYR A 113 11.34 25.83 -1.95
N VAL A 114 11.87 26.87 -2.62
CA VAL A 114 12.99 26.75 -3.56
C VAL A 114 14.23 26.18 -2.86
N ASP A 115 14.59 26.69 -1.68
CA ASP A 115 15.76 26.20 -0.92
C ASP A 115 15.59 24.73 -0.53
N SER A 116 14.38 24.30 -0.17
CA SER A 116 14.09 22.88 0.10
C SER A 116 14.37 22.01 -1.12
N ILE A 117 13.90 22.44 -2.31
CA ILE A 117 14.14 21.72 -3.56
C ILE A 117 15.62 21.65 -3.89
N MET A 118 16.35 22.78 -3.81
CA MET A 118 17.77 22.84 -4.16
C MET A 118 18.62 21.98 -3.23
N ASN A 119 18.39 22.08 -1.93
CA ASN A 119 19.14 21.32 -0.93
C ASN A 119 18.92 19.81 -1.09
N ARG A 120 17.66 19.39 -1.31
CA ARG A 120 17.32 17.99 -1.53
C ARG A 120 17.89 17.47 -2.86
N ALA A 121 17.84 18.27 -3.93
CA ALA A 121 18.40 17.91 -5.23
C ALA A 121 19.94 17.81 -5.22
N ASN A 122 20.63 18.60 -4.39
CA ASN A 122 22.08 18.50 -4.21
C ASN A 122 22.51 17.27 -3.39
N SER A 123 21.61 16.74 -2.56
CA SER A 123 21.85 15.50 -1.82
C SER A 123 21.56 14.21 -2.62
N TYR A 124 21.25 14.34 -3.91
CA TYR A 124 20.91 13.21 -4.79
C TYR A 124 22.15 12.49 -5.31
N THR A 125 22.35 11.24 -4.85
CA THR A 125 23.39 10.32 -5.33
C THR A 125 22.72 9.16 -6.07
N GLY A 126 22.33 9.41 -7.31
CA GLY A 126 21.64 8.42 -8.15
C GLY A 126 22.47 7.14 -8.37
N SER A 127 21.82 5.98 -8.48
CA SER A 127 22.43 4.79 -9.09
C SER A 127 21.36 3.79 -9.55
N GLY A 128 21.34 3.27 -10.79
CA GLY A 128 22.23 3.53 -11.93
C GLY A 128 22.01 2.51 -13.08
N LEU A 129 22.63 2.76 -14.24
CA LEU A 129 23.07 1.74 -15.21
C LEU A 129 24.30 2.26 -16.00
N GLY A 130 25.44 1.58 -15.85
CA GLY A 130 26.41 1.23 -16.89
C GLY A 130 27.37 2.28 -17.47
N GLY A 131 28.68 2.08 -17.25
CA GLY A 131 29.74 2.61 -18.11
C GLY A 131 31.01 3.02 -17.36
N GLY A 132 32.00 2.14 -17.28
CA GLY A 132 33.34 2.48 -16.82
C GLY A 132 34.22 3.02 -17.94
N ALA A 133 35.15 3.91 -17.61
CA ALA A 133 36.51 3.96 -18.15
C ALA A 133 37.32 5.09 -17.47
N SER A 134 38.62 4.86 -17.44
CA SER A 134 39.75 5.52 -16.79
C SER A 134 40.27 6.82 -17.42
N GLY A 135 41.08 7.55 -16.63
CA GLY A 135 42.21 8.41 -17.07
C GLY A 135 41.93 9.91 -16.97
N GLY A 136 42.80 10.80 -16.47
CA GLY A 136 44.18 10.74 -15.98
C GLY A 136 44.75 12.18 -15.95
N GLY A 137 45.68 12.47 -15.02
CA GLY A 137 46.55 13.67 -14.97
C GLY A 137 45.95 14.91 -14.28
N GLY A 138 46.65 15.71 -13.46
CA GLY A 138 48.04 15.73 -13.00
C GLY A 138 48.35 17.06 -12.27
N GLY A 139 49.39 17.06 -11.42
CA GLY A 139 50.04 18.23 -10.79
C GLY A 139 49.38 18.74 -9.50
N GLY A 140 50.01 19.01 -8.35
CA GLY A 140 51.40 19.13 -7.84
C GLY A 140 51.21 19.77 -6.43
N TYR A 141 51.96 19.43 -5.36
CA TYR A 141 53.05 20.25 -4.81
C TYR A 141 53.81 19.46 -3.70
N THR A 142 55.14 19.46 -3.86
CA THR A 142 56.27 19.47 -2.90
C THR A 142 56.36 18.57 -1.65
N ALA A 143 57.52 17.91 -1.55
CA ALA A 143 57.95 16.93 -0.58
C ALA A 143 58.53 17.51 0.74
N GLY A 144 58.37 16.74 1.82
CA GLY A 144 59.13 16.84 3.08
C GLY A 144 59.30 15.42 3.67
N ALA A 145 60.49 15.12 4.22
CA ALA A 145 60.98 13.80 4.63
C ALA A 145 60.20 13.14 5.80
N PRO A 146 60.33 11.81 6.02
CA PRO A 146 59.31 11.01 6.71
C PRO A 146 59.45 11.01 8.24
N VAL A 147 58.37 11.40 8.92
CA VAL A 147 58.16 11.11 10.35
C VAL A 147 57.47 9.74 10.45
N GLN A 148 58.10 8.77 11.12
CA GLN A 148 57.46 7.49 11.46
C GLN A 148 56.39 7.72 12.55
N VAL A 149 55.15 7.96 12.13
CA VAL A 149 53.99 8.03 13.02
C VAL A 149 53.55 6.60 13.34
N LYS A 150 53.60 6.22 14.62
CA LYS A 150 52.89 5.04 15.14
C LYS A 150 51.38 5.32 14.97
N LEU A 151 50.81 4.81 13.89
CA LEU A 151 49.39 4.98 13.57
C LEU A 151 48.51 4.47 14.72
N ASP A 152 47.50 5.26 15.10
CA ASP A 152 46.47 4.87 16.07
C ASP A 152 45.76 3.59 15.58
N ARG A 153 45.34 2.72 16.50
CA ARG A 153 44.49 1.54 16.23
C ARG A 153 43.28 1.88 15.34
N ARG A 154 42.73 3.09 15.46
CA ARG A 154 41.67 3.62 14.57
C ARG A 154 42.16 3.85 13.14
N GLU A 155 43.31 4.50 12.97
CA GLU A 155 43.92 4.75 11.65
C GLU A 155 44.40 3.45 10.99
N LEU A 156 44.87 2.49 11.78
CA LEU A 156 45.16 1.14 11.32
C LEU A 156 43.90 0.43 10.83
N ALA A 157 42.78 0.53 11.58
CA ALA A 157 41.49 -0.03 11.15
C ALA A 157 41.02 0.56 9.81
N GLU A 158 41.19 1.88 9.63
CA GLU A 158 40.88 2.57 8.37
C GLU A 158 41.78 2.09 7.21
N ARG A 159 43.07 1.84 7.43
CA ARG A 159 43.98 1.23 6.42
C ARG A 159 43.53 -0.14 5.94
N TYR A 160 42.87 -0.91 6.81
CA TYR A 160 42.34 -2.23 6.48
C TYR A 160 40.90 -2.19 5.94
N GLY A 161 40.29 -1.01 5.84
CA GLY A 161 38.93 -0.81 5.30
C GLY A 161 37.80 -1.26 6.23
N LEU A 162 38.04 -1.34 7.55
CA LEU A 162 37.03 -1.66 8.55
C LEU A 162 37.02 -0.62 9.67
N SER A 163 35.85 -0.21 10.12
CA SER A 163 35.74 0.58 11.36
C SER A 163 36.17 -0.24 12.59
N SER A 164 36.78 0.42 13.57
CA SER A 164 37.08 -0.16 14.89
C SER A 164 35.85 -0.76 15.59
N ALA A 165 34.67 -0.14 15.44
CA ALA A 165 33.42 -0.66 16.01
C ALA A 165 32.93 -1.96 15.36
N LEU A 166 33.18 -2.18 14.06
CA LEU A 166 32.89 -3.46 13.39
C LEU A 166 33.85 -4.55 13.85
N ILE A 167 35.15 -4.24 13.96
CA ILE A 167 36.17 -5.17 14.47
C ILE A 167 35.84 -5.63 15.89
N ASN A 168 35.37 -4.71 16.74
CA ASN A 168 35.01 -5.00 18.12
C ASN A 168 33.64 -5.71 18.28
N SER A 169 32.85 -5.84 17.19
CA SER A 169 31.55 -6.51 17.23
C SER A 169 31.64 -8.05 17.31
N SER A 170 32.82 -8.62 17.07
CA SER A 170 33.08 -10.06 17.15
C SER A 170 34.48 -10.32 17.71
N LYS A 171 34.59 -11.28 18.64
CA LYS A 171 35.89 -11.75 19.15
C LYS A 171 36.79 -12.29 18.04
N GLU A 172 36.19 -12.93 17.02
CA GLU A 172 36.91 -13.45 15.85
C GLU A 172 37.50 -12.31 15.01
N LEU A 173 36.72 -11.26 14.75
CA LEU A 173 37.19 -10.09 13.96
C LEU A 173 38.27 -9.30 14.71
N SER A 174 38.09 -9.11 16.02
CA SER A 174 39.09 -8.45 16.87
C SER A 174 40.40 -9.25 16.91
N GLY A 175 40.32 -10.58 17.05
CA GLY A 175 41.49 -11.45 16.99
C GLY A 175 42.20 -11.41 15.64
N LEU A 176 41.44 -11.44 14.54
CA LEU A 176 41.99 -11.34 13.19
C LEU A 176 42.70 -10.00 12.94
N PHE A 177 42.09 -8.90 13.39
CA PHE A 177 42.67 -7.57 13.30
C PHE A 177 43.96 -7.45 14.12
N ASN A 178 43.98 -7.95 15.35
CA ASN A 178 45.19 -7.94 16.19
C ASN A 178 46.33 -8.73 15.52
N LYS A 179 46.04 -9.89 14.91
CA LYS A 179 47.02 -10.66 14.14
C LYS A 179 47.53 -9.89 12.91
N ALA A 180 46.66 -9.17 12.22
CA ALA A 180 47.03 -8.36 11.06
C ALA A 180 47.93 -7.18 11.44
N VAL A 181 47.63 -6.50 12.54
CA VAL A 181 48.46 -5.41 13.07
C VAL A 181 49.82 -5.93 13.55
N ALA A 182 49.84 -7.01 14.36
CA ALA A 182 51.08 -7.59 14.87
C ALA A 182 51.98 -8.14 13.73
N GLY A 183 51.36 -8.74 12.71
CA GLY A 183 52.06 -9.29 11.55
C GLY A 183 52.34 -8.30 10.42
N SER A 184 52.01 -7.01 10.57
CA SER A 184 52.14 -5.99 9.52
C SER A 184 51.55 -6.42 8.17
N TRP A 185 50.35 -7.00 8.18
CA TRP A 185 49.72 -7.53 6.96
C TRP A 185 49.40 -6.43 5.95
N SER A 186 49.45 -6.77 4.66
CA SER A 186 48.91 -5.88 3.63
C SER A 186 47.38 -5.82 3.72
N ALA A 187 46.78 -4.72 3.25
CA ALA A 187 45.33 -4.59 3.17
C ALA A 187 44.70 -5.74 2.37
N THR A 188 45.33 -6.15 1.27
CA THR A 188 44.90 -7.28 0.44
C THR A 188 44.90 -8.60 1.20
N ARG A 189 45.96 -8.89 1.98
CA ARG A 189 46.05 -10.12 2.78
C ARG A 189 44.97 -10.13 3.86
N PHE A 190 44.81 -9.02 4.58
CA PHE A 190 43.77 -8.92 5.60
C PHE A 190 42.36 -9.11 5.02
N GLN A 191 42.08 -8.53 3.85
CA GLN A 191 40.80 -8.72 3.15
C GLN A 191 40.58 -10.18 2.72
N ALA A 192 41.63 -10.91 2.32
CA ALA A 192 41.53 -12.33 2.02
C ALA A 192 41.21 -13.17 3.26
N GLU A 193 41.90 -12.92 4.38
CA GLU A 193 41.69 -13.63 5.64
C GLU A 193 40.33 -13.28 6.28
N LEU A 194 39.89 -12.02 6.15
CA LEU A 194 38.56 -11.60 6.55
C LEU A 194 37.51 -12.40 5.78
N LYS A 195 37.65 -12.54 4.46
CA LYS A 195 36.74 -13.33 3.62
C LYS A 195 36.71 -14.81 4.01
N ASN A 196 37.78 -15.33 4.59
CA ASN A 196 37.89 -16.70 5.05
C ASN A 196 37.34 -16.94 6.47
N SER A 197 37.13 -15.88 7.26
CA SER A 197 36.56 -16.00 8.61
C SER A 197 35.17 -16.63 8.62
N LYS A 198 34.85 -17.35 9.70
CA LYS A 198 33.53 -17.94 9.92
C LYS A 198 32.48 -16.85 10.03
N TRP A 199 32.82 -15.73 10.67
CA TRP A 199 31.98 -14.54 10.68
C TRP A 199 31.63 -14.09 9.26
N TRP A 200 32.60 -13.88 8.38
CA TRP A 200 32.31 -13.38 7.03
C TRP A 200 31.46 -14.35 6.23
N ARG A 201 31.72 -15.66 6.33
CA ARG A 201 30.99 -16.70 5.61
C ARG A 201 29.57 -16.94 6.16
N SER A 202 29.30 -16.62 7.42
CA SER A 202 27.97 -16.80 8.05
C SER A 202 27.06 -15.57 7.96
N GLN A 203 27.60 -14.39 7.67
CA GLN A 203 26.82 -13.15 7.57
C GLN A 203 26.47 -12.83 6.11
N SER A 204 25.20 -12.47 5.85
CA SER A 204 24.76 -12.06 4.50
C SER A 204 25.49 -10.79 4.03
N SER A 205 25.64 -10.62 2.72
CA SER A 205 26.24 -9.41 2.14
C SER A 205 25.52 -8.13 2.58
N THR A 206 24.19 -8.17 2.69
CA THR A 206 23.36 -7.07 3.20
C THR A 206 23.70 -6.74 4.66
N LEU A 207 23.83 -7.75 5.52
CA LEU A 207 24.15 -7.56 6.93
C LEU A 207 25.56 -7.00 7.11
N ARG A 208 26.54 -7.51 6.35
CA ARG A 208 27.90 -6.96 6.35
C ARG A 208 27.93 -5.51 5.90
N LYS A 209 27.20 -5.14 4.83
CA LYS A 209 27.08 -3.75 4.36
C LYS A 209 26.40 -2.86 5.41
N TYR A 210 25.36 -3.35 6.06
CA TYR A 210 24.64 -2.65 7.12
C TYR A 210 25.55 -2.36 8.32
N LEU A 211 26.26 -3.37 8.82
CA LEU A 211 27.18 -3.22 9.96
C LEU A 211 28.37 -2.32 9.62
N THR A 212 28.93 -2.45 8.42
CA THR A 212 30.00 -1.58 7.93
C THR A 212 29.52 -0.14 7.86
N THR A 213 28.40 0.13 7.17
CA THR A 213 27.84 1.50 7.05
C THR A 213 27.57 2.10 8.43
N ARG A 214 26.98 1.33 9.37
CA ARG A 214 26.70 1.81 10.73
C ARG A 214 27.94 2.32 11.46
N ALA A 215 29.07 1.71 11.19
CA ALA A 215 30.29 1.92 11.94
C ALA A 215 31.30 2.84 11.22
N THR A 216 31.32 2.86 9.89
CA THR A 216 32.19 3.73 9.07
C THR A 216 31.51 5.02 8.61
N ASP A 217 30.18 5.03 8.49
CA ASP A 217 29.38 6.16 8.02
C ASP A 217 28.04 6.26 8.80
N PRO A 218 28.11 6.68 10.08
CA PRO A 218 26.93 6.74 10.95
C PRO A 218 25.89 7.74 10.46
N ALA A 219 26.29 8.77 9.70
CA ALA A 219 25.36 9.74 9.10
C ALA A 219 24.50 9.07 8.02
N THR A 220 25.12 8.34 7.07
CA THR A 220 24.38 7.55 6.06
C THR A 220 23.54 6.47 6.71
N HIS A 221 24.04 5.82 7.77
CA HIS A 221 23.25 4.83 8.51
C HIS A 221 21.99 5.46 9.14
N LYS A 222 22.12 6.61 9.82
CA LYS A 222 20.99 7.34 10.42
C LYS A 222 19.98 7.77 9.35
N GLN A 223 20.45 8.25 8.20
CA GLN A 223 19.59 8.62 7.08
C GLN A 223 18.85 7.41 6.50
N ARG A 224 19.54 6.30 6.26
CA ARG A 224 18.91 5.05 5.78
C ARG A 224 17.88 4.53 6.76
N TRP A 225 18.17 4.60 8.06
CA TRP A 225 17.23 4.22 9.12
C TRP A 225 15.99 5.10 9.11
N ALA A 226 16.15 6.43 9.03
CA ALA A 226 15.04 7.38 8.97
C ALA A 226 14.16 7.18 7.72
N ASN A 227 14.77 6.91 6.56
CA ASN A 227 14.04 6.62 5.32
C ASN A 227 13.28 5.29 5.42
N ALA A 228 13.93 4.25 5.94
CA ALA A 228 13.30 2.95 6.15
C ALA A 228 12.16 3.02 7.16
N GLN A 229 12.27 3.86 8.19
CA GLN A 229 11.22 4.05 9.18
C GLN A 229 9.89 4.48 8.55
N LYS A 230 9.91 5.45 7.63
CA LYS A 230 8.68 5.89 6.93
C LYS A 230 8.10 4.77 6.05
N ALA A 231 8.93 4.12 5.26
CA ALA A 231 8.48 3.04 4.36
C ALA A 231 7.94 1.84 5.14
N VAL A 232 8.66 1.37 6.16
CA VAL A 232 8.24 0.25 7.02
C VAL A 232 6.97 0.60 7.80
N ASN A 233 6.82 1.84 8.25
CA ASN A 233 5.57 2.31 8.85
C ASN A 233 4.39 2.22 7.87
N GLN A 234 4.56 2.67 6.63
CA GLN A 234 3.51 2.56 5.61
C GLN A 234 3.12 1.10 5.33
N LEU A 235 4.09 0.18 5.25
CA LEU A 235 3.80 -1.24 5.08
C LEU A 235 2.99 -1.79 6.26
N ALA A 236 3.35 -1.41 7.49
CA ALA A 236 2.63 -1.84 8.68
C ALA A 236 1.20 -1.27 8.72
N VAL A 237 1.02 0.01 8.36
CA VAL A 237 -0.31 0.65 8.24
C VAL A 237 -1.15 -0.05 7.17
N SER A 238 -0.58 -0.40 6.01
CA SER A 238 -1.32 -1.06 4.92
C SER A 238 -1.95 -2.39 5.33
N VAL A 239 -1.33 -3.11 6.28
CA VAL A 239 -1.84 -4.39 6.80
C VAL A 239 -2.62 -4.25 8.11
N GLY A 240 -3.05 -3.03 8.45
CA GLY A 240 -3.98 -2.76 9.56
C GLY A 240 -3.35 -2.49 10.92
N LEU A 241 -2.05 -2.20 11.00
CA LEU A 241 -1.39 -1.84 12.27
C LEU A 241 -1.47 -0.33 12.61
N GLY A 242 -2.20 0.49 11.82
CA GLY A 242 -2.12 1.96 11.86
C GLY A 242 -2.29 2.63 13.23
N ASN A 243 -3.35 2.30 13.98
CA ASN A 243 -3.57 2.87 15.31
C ASN A 243 -2.67 2.27 16.39
N GLN A 244 -2.03 1.12 16.11
CA GLN A 244 -1.10 0.49 17.03
C GLN A 244 0.29 1.10 16.94
N ILE A 245 0.60 1.93 15.95
CA ILE A 245 1.97 2.43 15.73
C ILE A 245 2.23 3.79 16.39
N ASN A 246 1.19 4.60 16.58
CA ASN A 246 1.28 5.85 17.31
C ASN A 246 0.96 5.62 18.80
N GLY A 247 2.01 5.45 19.63
CA GLY A 247 1.88 5.83 21.04
C GLY A 247 2.33 4.87 22.15
N LYS A 248 2.91 3.68 21.90
CA LYS A 248 3.45 2.83 22.99
C LYS A 248 4.77 2.12 22.65
N ALA A 249 5.56 1.83 23.69
CA ALA A 249 6.90 1.22 23.58
C ALA A 249 6.96 -0.10 22.77
N ARG A 250 5.90 -0.93 22.77
CA ARG A 250 5.84 -2.18 21.96
C ARG A 250 5.77 -1.93 20.45
N SER A 251 5.02 -0.91 20.04
CA SER A 251 4.86 -0.47 18.64
C SER A 251 6.17 0.03 18.05
N SER A 252 6.95 0.73 18.89
CA SER A 252 8.29 1.19 18.55
C SER A 252 9.27 0.03 18.34
N LYS A 253 9.07 -1.13 19.00
CA LYS A 253 9.94 -2.31 18.83
C LYS A 253 9.63 -3.03 17.52
N LEU A 254 8.35 -3.29 17.24
CA LEU A 254 7.96 -3.99 16.03
C LEU A 254 8.40 -3.24 14.76
N LEU A 255 8.27 -1.91 14.74
CA LEU A 255 8.81 -1.08 13.66
C LEU A 255 10.33 -1.14 13.58
N ARG A 256 11.05 -1.05 14.71
CA ARG A 256 12.51 -1.17 14.76
C ARG A 256 12.98 -2.51 14.20
N ASP A 257 12.30 -3.59 14.57
CA ASP A 257 12.57 -4.94 14.06
C ASP A 257 12.29 -5.02 12.55
N GLY A 258 11.20 -4.41 12.07
CA GLY A 258 10.91 -4.32 10.63
C GLY A 258 11.98 -3.54 9.84
N ILE A 259 12.45 -2.41 10.38
CA ILE A 259 13.54 -1.61 9.78
C ILE A 259 14.84 -2.41 9.75
N TYR A 260 15.16 -3.11 10.84
CA TYR A 260 16.32 -4.00 10.90
C TYR A 260 16.20 -5.12 9.86
N ASN A 261 15.06 -5.80 9.78
CA ASN A 261 14.81 -6.86 8.81
C ASN A 261 14.96 -6.35 7.37
N LYS A 262 14.49 -5.12 7.08
CA LYS A 262 14.65 -4.48 5.77
C LYS A 262 16.13 -4.18 5.46
N LEU A 263 16.80 -3.46 6.35
CA LEU A 263 18.13 -2.89 6.08
C LEU A 263 19.27 -3.88 6.30
N ALA A 264 19.16 -4.73 7.32
CA ALA A 264 20.21 -5.65 7.74
C ALA A 264 20.01 -7.04 7.13
N LEU A 265 18.76 -7.53 7.08
CA LEU A 265 18.46 -8.86 6.54
C LEU A 265 18.00 -8.83 5.07
N GLY A 266 17.77 -7.65 4.49
CA GLY A 266 17.39 -7.50 3.09
C GLY A 266 15.99 -8.02 2.77
N TRP A 267 15.06 -7.99 3.73
CA TRP A 267 13.69 -8.45 3.49
C TRP A 267 12.97 -7.54 2.49
N SER A 268 12.22 -8.15 1.58
CA SER A 268 11.36 -7.46 0.63
C SER A 268 10.11 -6.87 1.31
N ASP A 269 9.47 -5.94 0.63
CA ASP A 269 8.25 -5.28 1.14
C ASP A 269 7.10 -6.26 1.31
N ALA A 270 6.93 -7.21 0.39
CA ALA A 270 5.96 -8.30 0.49
C ALA A 270 6.18 -9.17 1.74
N ARG A 271 7.45 -9.54 2.02
CA ARG A 271 7.80 -10.32 3.21
C ARG A 271 7.56 -9.54 4.50
N LEU A 272 7.82 -8.23 4.49
CA LEU A 272 7.52 -7.37 5.64
C LEU A 272 6.01 -7.24 5.86
N LYS A 273 5.22 -7.02 4.80
CA LYS A 273 3.74 -6.97 4.87
C LYS A 273 3.18 -8.26 5.46
N ASP A 274 3.64 -9.42 4.99
CA ASP A 274 3.25 -10.72 5.55
C ASP A 274 3.59 -10.84 7.05
N TRP A 275 4.83 -10.49 7.41
CA TRP A 275 5.30 -10.53 8.79
C TRP A 275 4.52 -9.59 9.72
N PHE A 276 4.17 -8.39 9.24
CA PHE A 276 3.32 -7.45 9.95
C PHE A 276 1.86 -7.94 10.03
N GLY A 277 1.30 -8.46 8.95
CA GLY A 277 -0.07 -8.94 8.88
C GLY A 277 -0.34 -10.13 9.79
N ALA A 278 0.62 -11.04 9.95
CA ALA A 278 0.54 -12.10 10.95
C ALA A 278 0.34 -11.55 12.37
N ARG A 279 0.87 -10.36 12.65
CA ARG A 279 0.82 -9.67 13.95
C ARG A 279 -0.29 -8.63 14.06
N ALA A 280 -0.98 -8.33 12.96
CA ALA A 280 -2.14 -7.44 12.97
C ALA A 280 -3.24 -8.02 13.85
N GLN A 281 -3.91 -7.18 14.63
CA GLN A 281 -5.05 -7.57 15.43
C GLN A 281 -6.32 -6.99 14.82
N THR A 282 -7.35 -7.82 14.71
CA THR A 282 -8.70 -7.36 14.38
C THR A 282 -9.29 -6.68 15.62
N HIS A 283 -9.95 -5.54 15.44
CA HIS A 283 -10.65 -4.85 16.53
C HIS A 283 -12.14 -5.09 16.31
N GLY A 284 -12.69 -6.14 16.95
CA GLY A 284 -14.02 -6.64 16.60
C GLY A 284 -14.05 -7.16 15.16
N ASN A 285 -15.03 -6.71 14.37
CA ASN A 285 -15.21 -7.09 12.96
C ASN A 285 -14.60 -6.12 11.95
N ILE A 286 -13.68 -5.25 12.40
CA ILE A 286 -13.08 -4.18 11.60
C ILE A 286 -11.57 -4.40 11.48
N MET A 287 -11.06 -4.26 10.26
CA MET A 287 -9.65 -4.20 9.93
C MET A 287 -9.34 -2.84 9.31
N TRP A 288 -8.14 -2.32 9.53
CA TRP A 288 -7.75 -0.98 9.08
C TRP A 288 -6.80 -1.03 7.87
N GLY A 289 -6.66 0.09 7.15
CA GLY A 289 -5.73 0.23 6.02
C GLY A 289 -6.19 -0.55 4.78
N GLU A 290 -5.28 -0.77 3.82
CA GLU A 290 -5.57 -1.52 2.58
C GLU A 290 -6.11 -2.93 2.86
N ALA A 291 -5.69 -3.56 3.96
CA ALA A 291 -6.22 -4.86 4.38
C ALA A 291 -7.65 -4.76 4.91
N GLY A 292 -8.03 -3.61 5.47
CA GLY A 292 -9.42 -3.27 5.80
C GLY A 292 -10.32 -3.28 4.56
N ASP A 293 -9.90 -2.62 3.49
CA ASP A 293 -10.68 -2.58 2.24
C ASP A 293 -10.88 -3.99 1.66
N ALA A 294 -9.85 -4.84 1.71
CA ALA A 294 -9.96 -6.23 1.28
C ALA A 294 -10.87 -7.05 2.22
N TRP A 295 -10.78 -6.81 3.53
CA TRP A 295 -11.62 -7.44 4.54
C TRP A 295 -13.11 -7.13 4.32
N ASP A 296 -13.45 -5.86 4.10
CA ASP A 296 -14.83 -5.40 3.93
C ASP A 296 -15.45 -5.96 2.64
N LYS A 297 -14.71 -5.91 1.53
CA LYS A 297 -15.16 -6.50 0.25
C LYS A 297 -15.40 -8.00 0.35
N LEU A 298 -14.53 -8.73 1.04
CA LEU A 298 -14.73 -10.16 1.22
C LEU A 298 -15.93 -10.47 2.12
N HIS A 299 -16.20 -9.65 3.14
CA HIS A 299 -17.43 -9.77 3.93
C HIS A 299 -18.68 -9.51 3.09
N GLU A 300 -18.66 -8.47 2.27
CA GLU A 300 -19.76 -8.12 1.37
C GLU A 300 -20.04 -9.26 0.38
N VAL A 301 -19.02 -9.74 -0.33
CA VAL A 301 -19.17 -10.83 -1.30
C VAL A 301 -19.64 -12.12 -0.61
N ALA A 302 -19.15 -12.43 0.58
CA ALA A 302 -19.62 -13.57 1.36
C ALA A 302 -21.10 -13.40 1.77
N TYR A 303 -21.48 -12.23 2.27
CA TYR A 303 -22.86 -11.92 2.66
C TYR A 303 -23.82 -12.03 1.48
N LEU A 304 -23.51 -11.38 0.35
CA LEU A 304 -24.29 -11.41 -0.88
C LEU A 304 -24.39 -12.80 -1.52
N ASN A 305 -23.51 -13.73 -1.11
CA ASN A 305 -23.55 -15.13 -1.52
C ASN A 305 -24.01 -16.07 -0.39
N GLY A 306 -24.53 -15.55 0.72
CA GLY A 306 -25.07 -16.34 1.83
C GLY A 306 -24.03 -17.24 2.50
N MET A 307 -22.77 -16.82 2.48
CA MET A 307 -21.63 -17.52 3.06
C MET A 307 -21.19 -16.85 4.37
N LYS A 308 -20.72 -17.65 5.31
CA LYS A 308 -20.15 -17.17 6.58
C LYS A 308 -18.77 -17.81 6.76
N TYR A 309 -17.77 -16.98 7.00
CA TYR A 309 -16.41 -17.41 7.31
C TYR A 309 -15.99 -16.91 8.69
N SER A 310 -14.94 -17.50 9.25
CA SER A 310 -14.38 -17.04 10.53
C SER A 310 -13.61 -15.73 10.35
N ALA A 311 -13.54 -14.92 11.41
CA ALA A 311 -12.69 -13.73 11.45
C ALA A 311 -11.22 -14.04 11.11
N GLY A 312 -10.74 -15.25 11.45
CA GLY A 312 -9.40 -15.71 11.09
C GLY A 312 -9.21 -15.91 9.58
N TRP A 313 -10.21 -16.45 8.89
CA TRP A 313 -10.18 -16.59 7.43
C TRP A 313 -10.12 -15.21 6.76
N TYR A 314 -11.02 -14.29 7.13
CA TYR A 314 -11.03 -12.93 6.57
C TYR A 314 -9.71 -12.19 6.81
N LYS A 315 -9.15 -12.29 8.02
CA LYS A 315 -7.85 -11.68 8.36
C LYS A 315 -6.77 -12.20 7.43
N LYS A 316 -6.69 -13.53 7.30
CA LYS A 316 -5.67 -14.18 6.49
C LYS A 316 -5.81 -13.76 5.03
N SER A 317 -7.00 -13.86 4.46
CA SER A 317 -7.28 -13.50 3.06
C SER A 317 -6.95 -12.04 2.78
N ALA A 318 -7.34 -11.12 3.66
CA ALA A 318 -7.01 -9.69 3.53
C ALA A 318 -5.50 -9.42 3.57
N VAL A 319 -4.75 -10.07 4.48
CA VAL A 319 -3.28 -9.94 4.55
C VAL A 319 -2.62 -10.53 3.30
N ASP A 320 -3.10 -11.66 2.81
CA ASP A 320 -2.56 -12.29 1.61
C ASP A 320 -2.76 -11.40 0.37
N VAL A 321 -3.90 -10.72 0.25
CA VAL A 321 -4.16 -9.74 -0.82
C VAL A 321 -3.14 -8.60 -0.76
N VAL A 322 -2.95 -7.97 0.41
CA VAL A 322 -2.07 -6.80 0.55
C VAL A 322 -0.58 -7.17 0.45
N SER A 323 -0.21 -8.37 0.89
CA SER A 323 1.17 -8.89 0.78
C SER A 323 1.50 -9.47 -0.60
N GLY A 324 0.51 -9.58 -1.50
CA GLY A 324 0.69 -10.10 -2.86
C GLY A 324 0.78 -11.62 -2.94
N LYS A 325 0.38 -12.35 -1.89
CA LYS A 325 0.25 -13.81 -1.88
C LYS A 325 -1.03 -14.30 -2.55
N GLY A 326 -2.01 -13.43 -2.67
CA GLY A 326 -3.27 -13.66 -3.38
C GLY A 326 -3.80 -12.36 -3.98
N THR A 327 -4.93 -12.46 -4.69
CA THR A 327 -5.67 -11.30 -5.18
C THR A 327 -7.07 -11.31 -4.61
N LEU A 328 -7.75 -10.16 -4.61
CA LEU A 328 -9.14 -10.11 -4.17
C LEU A 328 -10.00 -11.13 -4.95
N GLY A 329 -9.83 -11.18 -6.27
CA GLY A 329 -10.53 -12.13 -7.14
C GLY A 329 -10.29 -13.59 -6.77
N THR A 330 -9.08 -13.96 -6.32
CA THR A 330 -8.80 -15.34 -5.87
C THR A 330 -9.71 -15.78 -4.73
N TYR A 331 -9.96 -14.90 -3.77
CA TYR A 331 -10.80 -15.18 -2.61
C TYR A 331 -12.29 -14.98 -2.92
N GLU A 332 -12.65 -14.05 -3.80
CA GLU A 332 -14.00 -13.94 -4.35
C GLU A 332 -14.41 -15.22 -5.08
N ASP A 333 -13.51 -15.78 -5.90
CA ASP A 333 -13.74 -17.06 -6.59
C ASP A 333 -13.89 -18.22 -5.60
N GLU A 334 -13.16 -18.22 -4.49
CA GLU A 334 -13.31 -19.21 -3.42
C GLU A 334 -14.72 -19.14 -2.80
N ILE A 335 -15.19 -17.92 -2.49
CA ILE A 335 -16.53 -17.68 -1.97
C ILE A 335 -17.59 -18.14 -2.99
N ARG A 336 -17.43 -17.75 -4.27
CA ARG A 336 -18.37 -18.09 -5.34
C ARG A 336 -18.43 -19.59 -5.61
N ARG A 337 -17.28 -20.29 -5.61
CA ARG A 337 -17.25 -21.76 -5.72
C ARG A 337 -17.99 -22.43 -4.57
N ALA A 338 -17.80 -21.95 -3.34
CA ALA A 338 -18.50 -22.48 -2.18
C ALA A 338 -20.02 -22.22 -2.25
N ALA A 339 -20.41 -21.02 -2.68
CA ALA A 339 -21.82 -20.66 -2.89
C ALA A 339 -22.46 -21.45 -4.02
N ALA A 340 -21.76 -21.68 -5.15
CA ALA A 340 -22.23 -22.50 -6.26
C ALA A 340 -22.43 -23.97 -5.84
N ALA A 341 -21.56 -24.51 -4.98
CA ALA A 341 -21.74 -25.84 -4.42
C ALA A 341 -22.98 -25.92 -3.50
N LYS A 342 -23.28 -24.82 -2.79
CA LYS A 342 -24.43 -24.69 -1.89
C LYS A 342 -25.75 -24.50 -2.64
N TYR A 343 -25.76 -23.74 -3.73
CA TYR A 343 -26.94 -23.39 -4.53
C TYR A 343 -26.85 -23.97 -5.94
N LYS A 344 -26.98 -25.30 -6.05
CA LYS A 344 -26.67 -26.06 -7.28
C LYS A 344 -27.44 -25.57 -8.52
N ALA A 345 -28.71 -25.24 -8.37
CA ALA A 345 -29.55 -24.74 -9.46
C ALA A 345 -29.04 -23.40 -10.05
N PHE A 346 -28.29 -22.64 -9.25
CA PHE A 346 -27.78 -21.31 -9.57
C PHE A 346 -26.27 -21.28 -9.79
N ALA A 347 -25.61 -22.45 -9.75
CA ALA A 347 -24.16 -22.57 -9.84
C ALA A 347 -23.57 -21.89 -11.08
N PRO A 348 -24.12 -22.04 -12.31
CA PRO A 348 -23.59 -21.37 -13.49
C PRO A 348 -23.60 -19.84 -13.37
N GLN A 349 -24.68 -19.27 -12.86
CA GLN A 349 -24.85 -17.83 -12.68
C GLN A 349 -23.90 -17.27 -11.61
N ILE A 350 -23.77 -17.99 -10.48
CA ILE A 350 -22.87 -17.60 -9.38
C ILE A 350 -21.41 -17.62 -9.85
N MET A 351 -21.02 -18.66 -10.59
CA MET A 351 -19.69 -18.78 -11.17
C MET A 351 -19.43 -17.76 -12.29
N ALA A 352 -20.48 -17.28 -12.97
CA ALA A 352 -20.40 -16.18 -13.93
C ALA A 352 -20.34 -14.79 -13.26
N GLY A 353 -20.35 -14.72 -11.93
CA GLY A 353 -20.18 -13.48 -11.16
C GLY A 353 -21.47 -12.86 -10.61
N GLN A 354 -22.64 -13.43 -10.87
CA GLN A 354 -23.88 -12.96 -10.23
C GLN A 354 -23.89 -13.35 -8.75
N ASN A 355 -24.42 -12.50 -7.87
CA ASN A 355 -24.52 -12.85 -6.46
C ASN A 355 -25.77 -13.70 -6.20
N ALA A 356 -25.68 -14.64 -5.27
CA ALA A 356 -26.84 -15.45 -4.91
C ALA A 356 -28.02 -14.60 -4.39
N MET A 357 -27.76 -13.44 -3.78
CA MET A 357 -28.79 -12.53 -3.28
C MET A 357 -29.63 -11.97 -4.43
N ASP A 358 -29.00 -11.61 -5.55
CA ASP A 358 -29.69 -11.12 -6.76
C ASP A 358 -30.58 -12.21 -7.37
N LEU A 359 -30.07 -13.45 -7.37
CA LEU A 359 -30.80 -14.63 -7.85
C LEU A 359 -31.98 -15.01 -6.95
N ALA A 360 -31.90 -14.65 -5.66
CA ALA A 360 -32.95 -14.91 -4.68
C ALA A 360 -34.07 -13.86 -4.69
N ALA A 361 -33.93 -12.76 -5.45
CA ALA A 361 -34.87 -11.64 -5.43
C ALA A 361 -36.36 -12.03 -5.56
N PRO A 362 -36.77 -12.99 -6.42
CA PRO A 362 -38.17 -13.42 -6.49
C PRO A 362 -38.69 -14.04 -5.18
N TYR A 363 -37.87 -14.85 -4.50
CA TYR A 363 -38.23 -15.47 -3.23
C TYR A 363 -38.24 -14.45 -2.09
N ILE A 364 -37.27 -13.53 -2.08
CA ILE A 364 -37.19 -12.44 -1.11
C ILE A 364 -38.47 -11.58 -1.18
N LYS A 365 -38.86 -11.18 -2.39
CA LYS A 365 -40.08 -10.40 -2.62
C LYS A 365 -41.34 -11.14 -2.17
N ALA A 366 -41.46 -12.43 -2.49
CA ALA A 366 -42.61 -13.24 -2.08
C ALA A 366 -42.67 -13.39 -0.54
N ALA A 367 -41.54 -13.65 0.11
CA ALA A 367 -41.47 -13.76 1.56
C ALA A 367 -41.77 -12.42 2.26
N SER A 368 -41.20 -11.31 1.77
CA SER A 368 -41.48 -9.96 2.26
C SER A 368 -42.96 -9.62 2.15
N THR A 369 -43.58 -9.89 0.99
CA THR A 369 -45.01 -9.61 0.76
C THR A 369 -45.89 -10.47 1.66
N LEU A 370 -45.69 -11.79 1.67
CA LEU A 370 -46.53 -12.71 2.43
C LEU A 370 -46.37 -12.52 3.93
N LEU A 371 -45.14 -12.30 4.42
CA LEU A 371 -44.88 -12.13 5.84
C LEU A 371 -45.01 -10.67 6.31
N GLU A 372 -45.33 -9.73 5.42
CA GLU A 372 -45.39 -8.29 5.69
C GLU A 372 -44.11 -7.75 6.35
N LEU A 373 -42.96 -8.30 5.93
CA LEU A 373 -41.64 -7.92 6.42
C LEU A 373 -41.00 -6.89 5.48
N PRO A 374 -40.21 -5.93 5.98
CA PRO A 374 -39.33 -5.12 5.13
C PRO A 374 -38.42 -6.02 4.30
N GLU A 375 -38.20 -5.70 3.02
CA GLU A 375 -37.28 -6.48 2.17
C GLU A 375 -35.84 -6.50 2.72
N THR A 376 -35.44 -5.49 3.49
CA THR A 376 -34.13 -5.41 4.18
C THR A 376 -33.95 -6.47 5.26
N ASP A 377 -35.04 -7.04 5.77
CA ASP A 377 -35.03 -8.02 6.86
C ASP A 377 -35.07 -9.46 6.32
N VAL A 378 -35.11 -9.63 5.00
CA VAL A 378 -35.21 -10.92 4.32
C VAL A 378 -33.96 -11.15 3.48
N ASP A 379 -33.06 -12.01 3.95
CA ASP A 379 -31.80 -12.32 3.28
C ASP A 379 -31.58 -13.83 3.07
N LEU A 380 -30.43 -14.20 2.51
CA LEU A 380 -30.04 -15.59 2.25
C LEU A 380 -29.83 -16.43 3.52
N PHE A 381 -29.79 -15.82 4.70
CA PHE A 381 -29.69 -16.52 5.98
C PHE A 381 -31.06 -16.81 6.59
N ASN A 382 -32.13 -16.22 6.04
CA ASN A 382 -33.49 -16.63 6.34
C ASN A 382 -33.70 -18.09 5.91
N LYS A 383 -34.27 -18.90 6.80
CA LYS A 383 -34.50 -20.35 6.59
C LYS A 383 -35.27 -20.64 5.29
N HIS A 384 -36.30 -19.84 4.99
CA HIS A 384 -37.15 -20.05 3.82
C HIS A 384 -36.39 -19.74 2.53
N ILE A 385 -35.71 -18.59 2.49
CA ILE A 385 -34.90 -18.18 1.33
C ILE A 385 -33.77 -19.17 1.08
N TYR A 386 -33.05 -19.56 2.14
CA TYR A 386 -32.00 -20.58 2.05
C TYR A 386 -32.53 -21.88 1.44
N SER A 387 -33.69 -22.36 1.90
CA SER A 387 -34.28 -23.62 1.42
C SER A 387 -34.69 -23.53 -0.05
N ALA A 388 -35.30 -22.41 -0.47
CA ALA A 388 -35.66 -22.17 -1.86
C ALA A 388 -34.42 -22.10 -2.78
N MET A 389 -33.37 -21.42 -2.32
CA MET A 389 -32.12 -21.26 -3.08
C MET A 389 -31.27 -22.53 -3.15
N ALA A 390 -31.29 -23.37 -2.11
CA ALA A 390 -30.64 -24.67 -2.11
C ALA A 390 -31.27 -25.64 -3.13
N GLY A 391 -32.51 -25.35 -3.56
CA GLY A 391 -33.21 -26.04 -4.64
C GLY A 391 -34.10 -27.19 -4.16
N GLY A 392 -34.95 -27.67 -5.07
CA GLY A 392 -35.87 -28.79 -4.86
C GLY A 392 -35.21 -30.15 -5.15
N LYS A 393 -36.04 -31.20 -5.30
CA LYS A 393 -35.56 -32.55 -5.68
C LYS A 393 -34.65 -32.47 -6.92
N ALA A 394 -33.55 -33.22 -6.89
CA ALA A 394 -32.56 -33.34 -7.96
C ALA A 394 -31.82 -32.04 -8.37
N GLY A 395 -31.76 -31.01 -7.53
CA GLY A 395 -30.97 -29.79 -7.80
C GLY A 395 -31.62 -28.84 -8.80
N SER A 396 -32.92 -29.01 -9.05
CA SER A 396 -33.75 -28.10 -9.82
C SER A 396 -34.08 -26.83 -9.02
N GLN A 397 -34.35 -25.74 -9.74
CA GLN A 397 -34.83 -24.50 -9.13
C GLN A 397 -36.16 -24.75 -8.40
N PHE A 398 -36.28 -24.27 -7.17
CA PHE A 398 -37.48 -24.42 -6.38
C PHE A 398 -38.61 -23.54 -6.95
N PRO A 399 -39.76 -24.10 -7.38
CA PRO A 399 -40.79 -23.28 -8.01
C PRO A 399 -41.36 -22.22 -7.07
N LEU A 400 -41.56 -20.98 -7.58
CA LEU A 400 -42.04 -19.86 -6.78
C LEU A 400 -43.41 -20.13 -6.13
N TRP A 401 -44.32 -20.79 -6.85
CA TRP A 401 -45.64 -21.12 -6.32
C TRP A 401 -45.57 -22.08 -5.12
N ASP A 402 -44.65 -23.05 -5.17
CA ASP A 402 -44.45 -24.01 -4.07
C ASP A 402 -43.80 -23.31 -2.87
N PHE A 403 -42.91 -22.35 -3.14
CA PHE A 403 -42.33 -21.49 -2.11
C PHE A 403 -43.38 -20.66 -1.38
N GLU A 404 -44.24 -19.97 -2.13
CA GLU A 404 -45.33 -19.20 -1.52
C GLU A 404 -46.26 -20.08 -0.67
N ASN A 405 -46.54 -21.31 -1.12
CA ASN A 405 -47.32 -22.27 -0.34
C ASN A 405 -46.61 -22.68 0.95
N GLN A 406 -45.30 -22.87 0.94
CA GLN A 406 -44.52 -23.11 2.17
C GLN A 406 -44.62 -21.93 3.15
N ILE A 407 -44.54 -20.69 2.66
CA ILE A 407 -44.69 -19.50 3.49
C ILE A 407 -46.11 -19.39 4.07
N ARG A 408 -47.15 -19.66 3.28
CA ARG A 408 -48.55 -19.65 3.77
C ARG A 408 -48.81 -20.72 4.85
N ASN A 409 -48.02 -21.79 4.87
CA ASN A 409 -48.09 -22.81 5.92
C ASN A 409 -47.30 -22.44 7.19
N ASP A 410 -46.49 -21.38 7.15
CA ASP A 410 -45.71 -20.91 8.31
C ASP A 410 -46.65 -20.24 9.37
N PRO A 411 -46.52 -20.56 10.67
CA PRO A 411 -47.27 -19.90 11.72
C PRO A 411 -47.12 -18.37 11.76
N ALA A 412 -46.00 -17.82 11.29
CA ALA A 412 -45.78 -16.38 11.18
C ALA A 412 -46.72 -15.73 10.17
N TRP A 413 -47.04 -16.42 9.06
CA TRP A 413 -47.98 -15.90 8.05
C TRP A 413 -49.34 -15.61 8.66
N ARG A 414 -49.85 -16.49 9.53
CA ARG A 414 -51.16 -16.33 10.19
C ARG A 414 -51.29 -15.06 11.04
N LYS A 415 -50.18 -14.43 11.39
CA LYS A 415 -50.16 -13.19 12.18
C LYS A 415 -50.27 -11.92 11.33
N THR A 416 -50.06 -12.02 10.03
CA THR A 416 -50.08 -10.90 9.06
C THR A 416 -51.50 -10.45 8.73
N ASN A 417 -51.64 -9.23 8.19
CA ASN A 417 -52.95 -8.72 7.77
C ASN A 417 -53.46 -9.45 6.53
N ASN A 418 -52.59 -9.71 5.54
CA ASN A 418 -52.96 -10.44 4.33
C ASN A 418 -53.51 -11.85 4.63
N ALA A 419 -53.02 -12.53 5.67
CA ALA A 419 -53.53 -13.83 6.08
C ALA A 419 -54.92 -13.72 6.71
N ARG A 420 -55.13 -12.72 7.57
CA ARG A 420 -56.44 -12.44 8.18
C ARG A 420 -57.48 -12.11 7.11
N GLU A 421 -57.12 -11.27 6.14
CA GLU A 421 -57.99 -10.94 5.01
C GLU A 421 -58.33 -12.15 4.15
N SER A 422 -57.33 -12.99 3.82
CA SER A 422 -57.54 -14.22 3.07
C SER A 422 -58.45 -15.20 3.81
N MET A 423 -58.25 -15.40 5.12
CA MET A 423 -59.08 -16.29 5.93
C MET A 423 -60.51 -15.76 6.08
N MET A 424 -60.68 -14.44 6.25
CA MET A 424 -62.00 -13.80 6.31
C MET A 424 -62.74 -13.91 4.98
N THR A 425 -62.04 -13.83 3.85
CA THR A 425 -62.63 -14.01 2.52
C THR A 425 -63.12 -15.45 2.33
N VAL A 426 -62.31 -16.44 2.70
CA VAL A 426 -62.73 -17.86 2.66
C VAL A 426 -63.89 -18.12 3.61
N ALA A 427 -63.83 -17.60 4.84
CA ALA A 427 -64.92 -17.75 5.81
C ALA A 427 -66.22 -17.10 5.32
N ARG A 428 -66.16 -15.93 4.67
CA ARG A 428 -67.32 -15.30 4.04
C ARG A 428 -67.85 -16.11 2.85
N GLN A 429 -66.98 -16.70 2.03
CA GLN A 429 -67.40 -17.54 0.92
C GLN A 429 -68.10 -18.80 1.42
N VAL A 430 -67.53 -19.48 2.42
CA VAL A 430 -68.18 -20.62 3.08
C VAL A 430 -69.51 -20.19 3.71
N ALA A 431 -69.54 -19.08 4.44
CA ALA A 431 -70.79 -18.58 5.01
C ALA A 431 -71.86 -18.28 3.94
N LYS A 432 -71.48 -17.78 2.76
CA LYS A 432 -72.37 -17.61 1.61
C LYS A 432 -72.83 -18.95 1.02
N ASP A 433 -71.92 -19.89 0.83
CA ASP A 433 -72.22 -21.22 0.28
C ASP A 433 -73.13 -22.04 1.22
N PHE A 434 -73.10 -21.76 2.52
CA PHE A 434 -73.99 -22.33 3.54
C PHE A 434 -75.23 -21.46 3.85
N GLY A 435 -75.47 -20.37 3.11
CA GLY A 435 -76.66 -19.51 3.28
C GLY A 435 -76.72 -18.70 4.58
N MET A 436 -75.60 -18.56 5.29
CA MET A 436 -75.47 -17.82 6.56
C MET A 436 -75.03 -16.36 6.39
N ALA A 437 -74.65 -15.96 5.18
CA ALA A 437 -74.32 -14.58 4.82
C ALA A 437 -74.88 -14.25 3.43
N TYR A 438 -75.49 -13.06 3.27
CA TYR A 438 -76.02 -12.56 1.99
C TYR A 438 -74.95 -11.79 1.20
#